data_AF-A0A843WXY1-F1
#
_entry.id   AF-A0A843WXY1-F1
#
_cell.length_a   1.000
_cell.length_b   1.000
_cell.length_c   1.000
_cell.angle_alpha   90.00
_cell.angle_beta   90.00
_cell.angle_gamma   90.00
#
_symmetry.space_group_name_H-M   'P 1'
#
loop_
_entity.id
_entity.type
_entity.pdbx_description
1 polymer ?
#
loop_
_entity_poly.entity_id
_entity_poly.type
_entity_poly.pdbx_seq_one_letter_code
_entity_poly.pdbx_strand_id
1 'polypeptide(L)'
;MLFWARIHISTLPNGIRVATQTFPSSATHTASIGVWIDAGSRFEIAGTNGTAHFLEHMIFKGTRCRTATSLEEEIENMGARLNAYTSREQTTFYADVQHGDVPIAIDILADILQNSKFSDYAIRWERGVILREMEEVQGQMEEVLFDHLHSAAFNGHSLGDTILGPKENIQAISKIDLQQYISTHYTGPRMVISAAGAVKHQDIVNQVSKLFNKLSKDPTTAEQLVKDNPAIFTGSEVRIENDNMPLVYFAIAFKGASWTDPNSIPLMVIQSLLGTWNKGQAGSCSGCELAYRVSIDNLAEQMMAFNTNYWDTGLLGIYFTAMPTRLQDLSVVVMQELRRLASQVSEEEVIRARNKVSTRLQNISGGM
;
A
#
# COMPACT_ATOMS: atom_id res chain seq x y z
N MET A 1 18.57 27.95 -0.38
CA MET A 1 18.28 27.35 0.94
C MET A 1 16.95 26.63 0.79
N LEU A 2 16.96 25.30 0.61
CA LEU A 2 15.73 24.52 0.46
C LEU A 2 14.97 24.59 1.80
N PHE A 3 13.91 25.39 1.85
CA PHE A 3 12.99 25.45 2.98
C PHE A 3 12.15 24.18 2.97
N TRP A 4 12.64 23.11 3.60
CA TRP A 4 11.77 22.01 3.96
C TRP A 4 10.76 22.55 4.99
N ALA A 5 9.49 22.64 4.59
CA ALA A 5 8.43 23.02 5.50
C ALA A 5 8.44 22.05 6.70
N ARG A 6 8.54 22.60 7.92
CA ARG A 6 8.58 21.80 9.15
C ARG A 6 7.25 21.05 9.32
N ILE A 7 7.35 19.79 9.71
CA ILE A 7 6.20 18.96 10.08
C ILE A 7 5.85 19.27 11.54
N HIS A 8 4.58 19.58 11.80
CA HIS A 8 4.03 19.74 13.15
C HIS A 8 3.18 18.53 13.48
N ILE A 9 3.34 17.99 14.70
CA ILE A 9 2.61 16.82 15.18
C ILE A 9 1.97 17.16 16.52
N SER A 10 0.67 16.88 16.63
CA SER A 10 -0.08 16.93 17.89
C SER A 10 -0.78 15.59 18.13
N THR A 11 -0.90 15.19 19.39
CA THR A 11 -1.68 14.01 19.79
C THR A 11 -2.89 14.46 20.58
N LEU A 12 -4.08 14.07 20.13
CA LEU A 12 -5.34 14.39 20.79
C LEU A 12 -5.58 13.46 21.99
N PRO A 13 -6.43 13.85 22.98
CA PRO A 13 -6.75 13.00 24.13
C PRO A 13 -7.38 11.64 23.79
N ASN A 14 -8.02 11.52 22.62
CA ASN A 14 -8.58 10.26 22.11
C ASN A 14 -7.55 9.36 21.40
N GLY A 15 -6.26 9.76 21.36
CA GLY A 15 -5.16 9.00 20.78
C GLY A 15 -4.85 9.32 19.32
N ILE A 16 -5.71 10.07 18.61
CA ILE A 16 -5.45 10.45 17.21
C ILE A 16 -4.21 11.33 17.15
N ARG A 17 -3.30 11.02 16.22
CA ARG A 17 -2.19 11.89 15.87
C ARG A 17 -2.59 12.77 14.69
N VAL A 18 -2.29 14.06 14.77
CA VAL A 18 -2.49 15.03 13.69
C VAL A 18 -1.13 15.53 13.23
N ALA A 19 -0.76 15.23 12.01
CA ALA A 19 0.49 15.65 11.39
C ALA A 19 0.20 16.65 10.25
N THR A 20 0.86 17.82 10.26
CA THR A 20 0.68 18.78 9.16
C THR A 20 2.00 19.29 8.62
N GLN A 21 2.08 19.42 7.30
CA GLN A 21 3.14 20.14 6.60
C GLN A 21 2.54 21.35 5.87
N THR A 22 2.70 22.53 6.50
CA THR A 22 2.17 23.78 5.97
C THR A 22 3.08 24.37 4.90
N PHE A 23 2.52 24.63 3.73
CA PHE A 23 3.14 25.43 2.69
C PHE A 23 2.51 26.83 2.67
N PRO A 24 3.30 27.89 2.41
CA PRO A 24 2.75 29.23 2.22
C PRO A 24 1.70 29.24 1.11
N SER A 25 0.67 30.09 1.23
CA SER A 25 -0.32 30.27 0.16
C SER A 25 0.28 30.79 -1.16
N SER A 26 1.45 31.42 -1.10
CA SER A 26 2.23 31.78 -2.29
C SER A 26 2.84 30.58 -3.02
N ALA A 27 2.96 29.43 -2.37
CA ALA A 27 3.52 28.21 -2.94
C ALA A 27 2.45 27.24 -3.45
N THR A 28 1.29 27.17 -2.78
CA THR A 28 0.16 26.33 -3.21
C THR A 28 -1.17 26.90 -2.73
N HIS A 29 -2.22 26.65 -3.51
CA HIS A 29 -3.62 26.97 -3.17
C HIS A 29 -4.46 25.71 -2.89
N THR A 30 -3.84 24.52 -2.96
CA THR A 30 -4.47 23.24 -2.67
C THR A 30 -3.92 22.63 -1.39
N ALA A 31 -4.62 21.64 -0.87
CA ALA A 31 -4.18 20.80 0.21
C ALA A 31 -4.65 19.35 0.01
N SER A 32 -3.84 18.42 0.48
CA SER A 32 -4.21 17.02 0.62
C SER A 32 -4.40 16.70 2.09
N ILE A 33 -5.55 16.13 2.45
CA ILE A 33 -5.87 15.69 3.81
C ILE A 33 -6.20 14.20 3.74
N GLY A 34 -5.63 13.40 4.63
CA GLY A 34 -5.91 11.98 4.68
C GLY A 34 -5.94 11.42 6.10
N VAL A 35 -6.68 10.34 6.27
CA VAL A 35 -6.70 9.49 7.45
C VAL A 35 -5.98 8.20 7.10
N TRP A 36 -4.87 7.96 7.79
CA TRP A 36 -4.08 6.74 7.70
C TRP A 36 -4.42 5.87 8.90
N ILE A 37 -4.94 4.68 8.62
CA ILE A 37 -5.37 3.74 9.64
C ILE A 37 -4.43 2.54 9.59
N ASP A 38 -3.86 2.22 10.74
CA ASP A 38 -3.03 1.04 10.94
C ASP A 38 -3.93 -0.20 11.00
N ALA A 39 -4.55 -0.54 9.87
CA ALA A 39 -5.53 -1.60 9.65
C ALA A 39 -5.46 -2.07 8.19
N GLY A 40 -5.74 -3.33 7.92
CA GLY A 40 -5.58 -3.96 6.61
C GLY A 40 -5.80 -5.48 6.71
N SER A 41 -5.65 -6.19 5.59
CA SER A 41 -5.98 -7.62 5.54
C SER A 41 -5.17 -8.51 6.50
N ARG A 42 -3.96 -8.07 6.92
CA ARG A 42 -3.15 -8.75 7.95
C ARG A 42 -3.89 -8.90 9.27
N PHE A 43 -4.76 -7.96 9.62
CA PHE A 43 -5.43 -7.92 10.93
C PHE A 43 -6.82 -8.56 10.90
N GLU A 44 -7.22 -9.16 9.78
CA GLU A 44 -8.47 -9.89 9.66
C GLU A 44 -8.39 -11.25 10.38
N ILE A 45 -9.56 -11.76 10.77
CA ILE A 45 -9.69 -13.10 11.32
C ILE A 45 -10.05 -14.09 10.20
N ALA A 46 -9.64 -15.34 10.38
CA ALA A 46 -9.99 -16.40 9.45
C ALA A 46 -11.51 -16.51 9.28
N GLY A 47 -11.95 -16.59 8.02
CA GLY A 47 -13.38 -16.66 7.66
C GLY A 47 -14.04 -15.31 7.40
N THR A 48 -13.38 -14.20 7.72
CA THR A 48 -13.80 -12.84 7.33
C THR A 48 -12.74 -12.13 6.48
N ASN A 49 -11.81 -12.87 5.88
CA ASN A 49 -10.82 -12.28 4.98
C ASN A 49 -11.51 -11.56 3.81
N GLY A 50 -11.04 -10.36 3.47
CA GLY A 50 -11.65 -9.46 2.49
C GLY A 50 -12.59 -8.40 3.08
N THR A 51 -12.77 -8.36 4.40
CA THR A 51 -13.59 -7.36 5.11
C THR A 51 -13.01 -5.95 4.99
N ALA A 52 -11.68 -5.80 5.02
CA ALA A 52 -10.99 -4.52 4.88
C ALA A 52 -11.31 -3.88 3.52
N HIS A 53 -11.15 -4.66 2.45
CA HIS A 53 -11.47 -4.26 1.09
C HIS A 53 -12.98 -4.02 0.90
N PHE A 54 -13.82 -4.91 1.42
CA PHE A 54 -15.28 -4.72 1.36
C PHE A 54 -15.71 -3.44 2.08
N LEU A 55 -15.09 -3.13 3.22
CA LEU A 55 -15.37 -1.91 3.97
C LEU A 55 -15.00 -0.66 3.17
N GLU A 56 -13.87 -0.67 2.46
CA GLU A 56 -13.45 0.41 1.57
C GLU A 56 -14.54 0.73 0.53
N HIS A 57 -15.07 -0.29 -0.15
CA HIS A 57 -16.18 -0.12 -1.08
C HIS A 57 -17.43 0.47 -0.42
N MET A 58 -17.72 0.04 0.81
CA MET A 58 -18.94 0.39 1.51
C MET A 58 -18.91 1.78 2.13
N ILE A 59 -17.73 2.31 2.50
CA ILE A 59 -17.61 3.53 3.29
C ILE A 59 -18.09 4.78 2.54
N PHE A 60 -18.12 4.73 1.21
CA PHE A 60 -18.60 5.81 0.35
C PHE A 60 -20.09 5.67 -0.02
N LYS A 61 -20.77 4.58 0.37
CA LYS A 61 -22.16 4.28 -0.05
C LYS A 61 -23.22 4.93 0.83
N GLY A 62 -22.86 6.03 1.48
CA GLY A 62 -23.74 6.88 2.26
C GLY A 62 -23.54 6.77 3.77
N THR A 63 -23.83 7.86 4.46
CA THR A 63 -23.70 8.02 5.90
C THR A 63 -25.08 8.29 6.53
N ARG A 64 -25.09 8.61 7.83
CA ARG A 64 -26.30 9.10 8.49
C ARG A 64 -26.75 10.46 7.97
N CYS A 65 -25.80 11.31 7.61
CA CYS A 65 -26.03 12.70 7.23
C CYS A 65 -26.09 12.89 5.70
N ARG A 66 -25.45 12.00 4.94
CA ARG A 66 -25.31 12.10 3.48
C ARG A 66 -25.79 10.82 2.81
N THR A 67 -26.52 10.95 1.71
CA THR A 67 -26.70 9.83 0.76
C THR A 67 -25.43 9.63 -0.05
N ALA A 68 -25.28 8.47 -0.72
CA ALA A 68 -24.14 8.25 -1.63
C ALA A 68 -24.08 9.34 -2.72
N THR A 69 -25.19 9.59 -3.39
CA THR A 69 -25.27 10.62 -4.46
C THR A 69 -24.97 12.02 -3.95
N SER A 70 -25.51 12.42 -2.79
CA SER A 70 -25.20 13.75 -2.23
C SER A 70 -23.74 13.89 -1.81
N LEU A 71 -23.11 12.80 -1.35
CA LEU A 71 -21.68 12.80 -1.02
C LEU A 71 -20.84 12.97 -2.29
N GLU A 72 -21.15 12.22 -3.35
CA GLU A 72 -20.48 12.33 -4.65
C GLU A 72 -20.65 13.74 -5.24
N GLU A 73 -21.88 14.28 -5.25
CA GLU A 73 -22.15 15.64 -5.73
C GLU A 73 -21.41 16.71 -4.91
N GLU A 74 -21.31 16.57 -3.58
CA GLU A 74 -20.58 17.51 -2.72
C GLU A 74 -19.09 17.52 -3.07
N ILE A 75 -18.48 16.34 -3.29
CA ILE A 75 -17.08 16.21 -3.70
C ILE A 75 -16.85 16.81 -5.10
N GLU A 76 -17.68 16.46 -6.08
CA GLU A 76 -17.56 16.95 -7.46
C GLU A 76 -17.77 18.47 -7.55
N ASN A 77 -18.72 19.04 -6.80
CA ASN A 77 -18.97 20.48 -6.78
C ASN A 77 -17.78 21.29 -6.23
N MET A 78 -16.95 20.70 -5.37
CA MET A 78 -15.70 21.31 -4.89
C MET A 78 -14.53 21.12 -5.87
N GLY A 79 -14.71 20.31 -6.93
CA GLY A 79 -13.61 19.85 -7.78
C GLY A 79 -12.58 19.04 -6.99
N ALA A 80 -13.02 18.37 -5.92
CA ALA A 80 -12.19 17.62 -5.02
C ALA A 80 -11.94 16.20 -5.55
N ARG A 81 -10.77 15.63 -5.24
CA ARG A 81 -10.52 14.20 -5.45
C ARG A 81 -10.55 13.49 -4.11
N LEU A 82 -11.60 12.72 -3.86
CA LEU A 82 -11.70 11.82 -2.71
C LEU A 82 -11.36 10.40 -3.18
N ASN A 83 -10.48 9.71 -2.47
CA ASN A 83 -10.11 8.33 -2.81
C ASN A 83 -9.74 7.52 -1.57
N ALA A 84 -9.70 6.20 -1.73
CA ALA A 84 -9.21 5.28 -0.74
C ALA A 84 -8.30 4.23 -1.38
N TYR A 85 -7.56 3.53 -0.54
CA TYR A 85 -6.99 2.23 -0.86
C TYR A 85 -6.71 1.44 0.42
N THR A 86 -6.80 0.13 0.31
CA THR A 86 -6.47 -0.82 1.37
C THR A 86 -5.27 -1.66 0.96
N SER A 87 -4.37 -1.90 1.91
CA SER A 87 -3.24 -2.81 1.78
C SER A 87 -3.28 -3.88 2.88
N ARG A 88 -2.23 -4.70 2.95
CA ARG A 88 -2.09 -5.71 4.02
C ARG A 88 -2.02 -5.09 5.42
N GLU A 89 -1.41 -3.92 5.61
CA GLU A 89 -1.22 -3.31 6.94
C GLU A 89 -1.82 -1.91 7.11
N GLN A 90 -2.19 -1.25 6.02
CA GLN A 90 -2.65 0.15 6.04
C GLN A 90 -3.90 0.33 5.18
N THR A 91 -4.84 1.12 5.69
CA THR A 91 -6.02 1.59 4.97
C THR A 91 -5.99 3.11 4.99
N THR A 92 -6.15 3.73 3.82
CA THR A 92 -6.01 5.17 3.65
C THR A 92 -7.26 5.74 3.02
N PHE A 93 -7.77 6.84 3.58
CA PHE A 93 -8.84 7.65 3.00
C PHE A 93 -8.34 9.07 2.89
N TYR A 94 -8.31 9.65 1.69
CA TYR A 94 -7.74 10.97 1.48
C TYR A 94 -8.52 11.80 0.48
N ALA A 95 -8.42 13.12 0.63
CA ALA A 95 -9.05 14.12 -0.20
C ALA A 95 -8.05 15.20 -0.61
N ASP A 96 -7.93 15.44 -1.91
CA ASP A 96 -7.22 16.58 -2.48
C ASP A 96 -8.24 17.68 -2.79
N VAL A 97 -8.06 18.85 -2.19
CA VAL A 97 -9.04 19.96 -2.22
C VAL A 97 -8.38 21.32 -2.39
N GLN A 98 -9.17 22.33 -2.75
CA GLN A 98 -8.77 23.73 -2.64
C GLN A 98 -8.68 24.14 -1.17
N HIS A 99 -7.82 25.12 -0.86
CA HIS A 99 -7.57 25.53 0.54
C HIS A 99 -8.84 25.98 1.29
N GLY A 100 -9.83 26.53 0.58
CA GLY A 100 -11.10 26.97 1.15
C GLY A 100 -11.99 25.81 1.61
N ASP A 101 -11.84 24.64 0.99
CA ASP A 101 -12.69 23.46 1.18
C ASP A 101 -12.08 22.44 2.15
N VAL A 102 -10.86 22.69 2.65
CA VAL A 102 -10.20 21.88 3.68
C VAL A 102 -11.13 21.57 4.86
N PRO A 103 -11.91 22.54 5.40
CA PRO A 103 -12.83 22.23 6.48
C PRO A 103 -13.92 21.24 6.09
N ILE A 104 -14.40 21.30 4.85
CA ILE A 104 -15.44 20.40 4.33
C ILE A 104 -14.86 19.00 4.13
N ALA A 105 -13.64 18.90 3.59
CA ALA A 105 -12.95 17.61 3.43
C ALA A 105 -12.77 16.86 4.76
N ILE A 106 -12.41 17.57 5.84
CA ILE A 106 -12.27 16.96 7.18
C ILE A 106 -13.64 16.52 7.72
N ASP A 107 -14.70 17.29 7.47
CA ASP A 107 -16.07 16.90 7.85
C ASP A 107 -16.53 15.65 7.12
N ILE A 108 -16.29 15.57 5.80
CA ILE A 108 -16.60 14.39 4.99
C ILE A 108 -15.84 13.17 5.50
N LEU A 109 -14.51 13.28 5.69
CA LEU A 109 -13.69 12.17 6.20
C LEU A 109 -14.16 11.71 7.59
N ALA A 110 -14.50 12.65 8.48
CA ALA A 110 -15.03 12.32 9.80
C ALA A 110 -16.39 11.61 9.72
N ASP A 111 -17.26 12.01 8.79
CA ASP A 111 -18.60 11.46 8.62
C ASP A 111 -18.57 10.05 8.02
N ILE A 112 -17.79 9.82 6.95
CA ILE A 112 -17.68 8.49 6.33
C ILE A 112 -17.05 7.47 7.30
N LEU A 113 -16.07 7.88 8.11
CA LEU A 113 -15.39 6.97 9.05
C LEU A 113 -16.21 6.63 10.31
N GLN A 114 -17.13 7.50 10.73
CA GLN A 114 -17.86 7.33 12.00
C GLN A 114 -19.36 7.04 11.83
N ASN A 115 -19.97 7.49 10.73
CA ASN A 115 -21.42 7.46 10.53
C ASN A 115 -21.84 6.71 9.26
N SER A 116 -20.94 5.95 8.63
CA SER A 116 -21.28 5.12 7.46
C SER A 116 -22.47 4.21 7.73
N LYS A 117 -23.36 4.11 6.73
CA LYS A 117 -24.50 3.20 6.74
C LYS A 117 -24.21 1.99 5.86
N PHE A 118 -24.33 0.82 6.46
CA PHE A 118 -24.26 -0.45 5.75
C PHE A 118 -25.70 -0.94 5.53
N SER A 119 -26.31 -0.57 4.40
CA SER A 119 -27.63 -1.08 4.01
C SER A 119 -27.51 -2.41 3.30
N ASP A 120 -28.46 -3.32 3.49
CA ASP A 120 -28.43 -4.65 2.86
C ASP A 120 -28.52 -4.57 1.34
N TYR A 121 -29.11 -3.49 0.81
CA TYR A 121 -29.08 -3.22 -0.63
C TYR A 121 -27.68 -2.87 -1.12
N ALA A 122 -27.00 -1.91 -0.48
CA ALA A 122 -25.65 -1.50 -0.87
C ALA A 122 -24.64 -2.65 -0.71
N ILE A 123 -24.72 -3.44 0.37
CA ILE A 123 -23.88 -4.63 0.56
C ILE A 123 -24.07 -5.63 -0.58
N ARG A 124 -25.32 -5.93 -0.96
CA ARG A 124 -25.58 -6.85 -2.08
C ARG A 124 -25.05 -6.31 -3.40
N TRP A 125 -25.18 -5.01 -3.64
CA TRP A 125 -24.70 -4.36 -4.84
C TRP A 125 -23.18 -4.38 -4.93
N GLU A 126 -22.48 -3.87 -3.90
CA GLU A 126 -21.02 -3.81 -3.86
C GLU A 126 -20.37 -5.19 -3.87
N ARG A 127 -21.00 -6.20 -3.26
CA ARG A 127 -20.54 -7.59 -3.42
C ARG A 127 -20.45 -7.99 -4.90
N GLY A 128 -21.44 -7.63 -5.71
CA GLY A 128 -21.41 -7.90 -7.15
C GLY A 128 -20.34 -7.11 -7.90
N VAL A 129 -19.97 -5.92 -7.42
CA VAL A 129 -18.85 -5.12 -7.95
C VAL A 129 -17.53 -5.78 -7.62
N ILE A 130 -17.30 -6.11 -6.34
CA ILE A 130 -16.08 -6.75 -5.85
C ILE A 130 -15.85 -8.09 -6.55
N LEU A 131 -16.90 -8.89 -6.77
CA LEU A 131 -16.76 -10.16 -7.49
C LEU A 131 -16.34 -9.99 -8.96
N ARG A 132 -16.72 -8.89 -9.62
CA ARG A 132 -16.23 -8.58 -10.99
C ARG A 132 -14.81 -8.07 -10.96
N GLU A 133 -14.48 -7.21 -10.01
CA GLU A 133 -13.11 -6.73 -9.81
C GLU A 133 -12.14 -7.89 -9.54
N MET A 134 -12.55 -8.88 -8.73
CA MET A 134 -11.78 -10.12 -8.55
C MET A 134 -11.48 -10.82 -9.89
N GLU A 135 -12.43 -10.84 -10.82
CA GLU A 135 -12.24 -11.41 -12.17
C GLU A 135 -11.32 -10.54 -13.04
N GLU A 136 -11.40 -9.21 -12.92
CA GLU A 136 -10.55 -8.26 -13.64
C GLU A 136 -9.09 -8.32 -13.17
N VAL A 137 -8.85 -8.47 -11.87
CA VAL A 137 -7.51 -8.65 -11.28
C VAL A 137 -6.85 -9.94 -11.78
N GLN A 138 -7.61 -10.99 -12.10
CA GLN A 138 -7.04 -12.19 -12.74
C GLN A 138 -6.43 -11.90 -14.12
N GLY A 139 -6.73 -10.77 -14.76
CA GLY A 139 -6.05 -10.32 -15.97
C GLY A 139 -4.69 -9.66 -15.71
N GLN A 140 -4.40 -9.26 -14.47
CA GLN A 140 -3.19 -8.54 -14.07
C GLN A 140 -2.15 -9.50 -13.49
N MET A 141 -1.39 -10.14 -14.38
CA MET A 141 -0.45 -11.22 -14.00
C MET A 141 0.59 -10.82 -12.95
N GLU A 142 1.02 -9.56 -12.93
CA GLU A 142 1.96 -9.07 -11.92
C GLU A 142 1.34 -9.12 -10.51
N GLU A 143 0.11 -8.62 -10.35
CA GLU A 143 -0.61 -8.65 -9.06
C GLU A 143 -0.88 -10.08 -8.61
N VAL A 144 -1.39 -10.94 -9.51
CA VAL A 144 -1.64 -12.36 -9.25
C VAL A 144 -0.36 -13.07 -8.78
N LEU A 145 0.77 -12.79 -9.44
CA LEU A 145 2.05 -13.36 -9.04
C LEU A 145 2.49 -12.87 -7.66
N PHE A 146 2.34 -11.58 -7.35
CA PHE A 146 2.69 -11.06 -6.02
C PHE A 146 1.79 -11.64 -4.94
N ASP A 147 0.50 -11.88 -5.19
CA ASP A 147 -0.38 -12.56 -4.24
C ASP A 147 0.06 -14.02 -3.98
N HIS A 148 0.42 -14.76 -5.02
CA HIS A 148 1.00 -16.10 -4.85
C HIS A 148 2.35 -16.07 -4.13
N LEU A 149 3.19 -15.07 -4.39
CA LEU A 149 4.46 -14.88 -3.70
C LEU A 149 4.26 -14.64 -2.20
N HIS A 150 3.30 -13.81 -1.81
CA HIS A 150 2.98 -13.58 -0.40
C HIS A 150 2.43 -14.84 0.27
N SER A 151 1.51 -15.54 -0.40
CA SER A 151 0.96 -16.81 0.09
C SER A 151 2.05 -17.86 0.31
N ALA A 152 3.00 -17.99 -0.63
CA ALA A 152 4.15 -18.88 -0.50
C ALA A 152 5.11 -18.44 0.62
N ALA A 153 5.44 -17.15 0.69
CA ALA A 153 6.39 -16.62 1.66
C ALA A 153 5.88 -16.72 3.09
N PHE A 154 4.60 -16.41 3.32
CA PHE A 154 3.95 -16.32 4.63
C PHE A 154 2.83 -17.37 4.79
N ASN A 155 3.08 -18.58 4.32
CA ASN A 155 2.13 -19.68 4.36
C ASN A 155 1.58 -19.92 5.78
N GLY A 156 0.26 -19.99 5.91
CA GLY A 156 -0.44 -20.18 7.19
C GLY A 156 -0.55 -18.91 8.06
N HIS A 157 -0.20 -17.74 7.54
CA HIS A 157 -0.30 -16.45 8.22
C HIS A 157 -1.11 -15.45 7.38
N SER A 158 -1.86 -14.54 8.01
CA SER A 158 -2.76 -13.58 7.34
C SER A 158 -2.05 -12.62 6.37
N LEU A 159 -0.75 -12.39 6.57
CA LEU A 159 0.09 -11.64 5.63
C LEU A 159 0.25 -12.33 4.26
N GLY A 160 0.04 -13.65 4.21
CA GLY A 160 0.00 -14.44 2.99
C GLY A 160 -1.37 -14.45 2.30
N ASP A 161 -2.42 -13.97 2.97
CA ASP A 161 -3.74 -13.83 2.36
C ASP A 161 -3.76 -12.67 1.35
N THR A 162 -4.65 -12.76 0.36
CA THR A 162 -4.90 -11.67 -0.58
C THR A 162 -5.73 -10.59 0.08
N ILE A 163 -5.63 -9.35 -0.41
CA ILE A 163 -6.40 -8.21 0.14
C ILE A 163 -7.90 -8.40 -0.12
N LEU A 164 -8.26 -8.93 -1.29
CA LEU A 164 -9.66 -9.16 -1.67
C LEU A 164 -10.29 -10.33 -0.90
N GLY A 165 -9.48 -11.26 -0.39
CA GLY A 165 -9.97 -12.47 0.25
C GLY A 165 -10.60 -13.49 -0.72
N PRO A 166 -10.99 -14.68 -0.22
CA PRO A 166 -11.59 -15.72 -1.05
C PRO A 166 -13.04 -15.40 -1.38
N LYS A 167 -13.49 -15.88 -2.54
CA LYS A 167 -14.83 -15.63 -3.09
C LYS A 167 -15.94 -16.06 -2.12
N GLU A 168 -15.74 -17.17 -1.42
CA GLU A 168 -16.68 -17.73 -0.45
C GLU A 168 -16.89 -16.78 0.74
N ASN A 169 -15.82 -16.14 1.22
CA ASN A 169 -15.91 -15.15 2.29
C ASN A 169 -16.64 -13.90 1.81
N ILE A 170 -16.30 -13.38 0.62
CA ILE A 170 -16.98 -12.22 0.03
C ILE A 170 -18.49 -12.45 -0.11
N GLN A 171 -18.91 -13.68 -0.41
CA GLN A 171 -20.32 -14.07 -0.45
C GLN A 171 -20.98 -14.05 0.94
N ALA A 172 -20.24 -14.40 1.99
CA ALA A 172 -20.74 -14.53 3.36
C ALA A 172 -20.64 -13.23 4.19
N ILE A 173 -19.72 -12.31 3.88
CA ILE A 173 -19.49 -11.07 4.66
C ILE A 173 -20.81 -10.33 4.86
N SER A 174 -21.13 -10.11 6.12
CA SER A 174 -22.36 -9.46 6.57
C SER A 174 -22.08 -8.04 7.08
N LYS A 175 -23.17 -7.31 7.31
CA LYS A 175 -23.12 -6.01 7.98
C LYS A 175 -22.44 -6.09 9.36
N ILE A 176 -22.66 -7.19 10.08
CA ILE A 176 -22.13 -7.36 11.45
C ILE A 176 -20.61 -7.46 11.39
N ASP A 177 -20.06 -8.17 10.39
CA ASP A 177 -18.62 -8.32 10.20
C ASP A 177 -17.96 -6.97 9.90
N LEU A 178 -18.55 -6.16 9.01
CA LEU A 178 -18.09 -4.80 8.71
C LEU A 178 -18.09 -3.91 9.98
N GLN A 179 -19.17 -3.98 10.76
CA GLN A 179 -19.29 -3.20 12.00
C GLN A 179 -18.29 -3.66 13.06
N GLN A 180 -18.05 -4.96 13.18
CA GLN A 180 -17.07 -5.53 14.10
C GLN A 180 -15.64 -5.14 13.71
N TYR A 181 -15.33 -5.16 12.41
CA TYR A 181 -14.03 -4.73 11.89
C TYR A 181 -13.77 -3.25 12.21
N ILE A 182 -14.73 -2.36 11.96
CA ILE A 182 -14.63 -0.94 12.34
C ILE A 182 -14.46 -0.79 13.86
N SER A 183 -15.29 -1.48 14.64
CA SER A 183 -15.24 -1.46 16.11
C SER A 183 -13.85 -1.82 16.64
N THR A 184 -13.20 -2.81 16.05
CA THR A 184 -11.93 -3.36 16.54
C THR A 184 -10.73 -2.55 16.04
N HIS A 185 -10.77 -2.09 14.79
CA HIS A 185 -9.57 -1.55 14.12
C HIS A 185 -9.60 -0.03 13.95
N TYR A 186 -10.76 0.60 13.84
CA TYR A 186 -10.87 2.04 13.55
C TYR A 186 -10.92 2.84 14.88
N THR A 187 -9.82 2.78 15.62
CA THR A 187 -9.64 3.41 16.93
C THR A 187 -8.70 4.61 16.84
N GLY A 188 -8.87 5.58 17.74
CA GLY A 188 -8.06 6.80 17.76
C GLY A 188 -6.54 6.56 17.76
N PRO A 189 -5.99 5.69 18.65
CA PRO A 189 -4.56 5.39 18.67
C PRO A 189 -3.99 4.79 17.37
N ARG A 190 -4.83 4.12 16.57
CA ARG A 190 -4.47 3.52 15.27
C ARG A 190 -4.65 4.47 14.09
N MET A 191 -5.07 5.71 14.33
CA MET A 191 -5.32 6.71 13.29
C MET A 191 -4.30 7.85 13.32
N VAL A 192 -3.84 8.24 12.14
CA VAL A 192 -3.10 9.48 11.90
C VAL A 192 -3.86 10.30 10.86
N ILE A 193 -4.14 11.56 11.17
CA ILE A 193 -4.66 12.52 10.21
C ILE A 193 -3.49 13.36 9.71
N SER A 194 -3.20 13.23 8.43
CA SER A 194 -2.14 13.99 7.76
C SER A 194 -2.74 15.09 6.91
N ALA A 195 -2.19 16.31 6.96
CA ALA A 195 -2.56 17.38 6.04
C ALA A 195 -1.32 18.10 5.49
N ALA A 196 -1.19 18.18 4.17
CA ALA A 196 -0.09 18.87 3.50
C ALA A 196 -0.62 19.88 2.48
N GLY A 197 -0.08 21.09 2.48
CA GLY A 197 -0.49 22.16 1.56
C GLY A 197 -0.83 23.45 2.28
N ALA A 198 -1.81 24.19 1.74
CA ALA A 198 -2.28 25.47 2.28
C ALA A 198 -3.16 25.30 3.54
N VAL A 199 -2.58 24.76 4.61
CA VAL A 199 -3.27 24.42 5.87
C VAL A 199 -2.57 25.03 7.08
N LYS A 200 -3.30 25.29 8.16
CA LYS A 200 -2.75 25.75 9.45
C LYS A 200 -2.91 24.65 10.50
N HIS A 201 -1.81 24.24 11.13
CA HIS A 201 -1.81 23.12 12.09
C HIS A 201 -2.92 23.21 13.15
N GLN A 202 -3.04 24.37 13.81
CA GLN A 202 -4.00 24.54 14.90
C GLN A 202 -5.45 24.43 14.43
N ASP A 203 -5.76 24.91 13.22
CA ASP A 203 -7.11 24.84 12.66
C ASP A 203 -7.49 23.37 12.38
N ILE A 204 -6.57 22.59 11.82
CA ILE A 204 -6.75 21.15 11.59
C ILE A 204 -6.92 20.42 12.93
N VAL A 205 -6.06 20.67 13.91
CA VAL A 205 -6.14 20.05 15.25
C VAL A 205 -7.49 20.34 15.92
N ASN A 206 -7.93 21.60 15.89
CA ASN A 206 -9.21 22.01 16.48
C ASN A 206 -10.39 21.32 15.79
N GLN A 207 -10.36 21.24 14.46
CA GLN A 207 -11.44 20.65 13.69
C GLN A 207 -11.50 19.13 13.84
N VAL A 208 -10.35 18.45 13.82
CA VAL A 208 -10.27 17.01 14.10
C VAL A 208 -10.76 16.71 15.50
N SER A 209 -10.31 17.46 16.51
CA SER A 209 -10.74 17.29 17.90
C SER A 209 -12.27 17.42 18.05
N LYS A 210 -12.88 18.35 17.30
CA LYS A 210 -14.32 18.54 17.28
C LYS A 210 -15.06 17.41 16.56
N LEU A 211 -14.55 16.91 15.44
CA LEU A 211 -15.30 16.02 14.54
C LEU A 211 -15.06 14.52 14.80
N PHE A 212 -13.86 14.12 15.19
CA PHE A 212 -13.49 12.71 15.44
C PHE A 212 -13.74 12.31 16.91
N ASN A 213 -14.99 12.43 17.36
CA ASN A 213 -15.36 12.24 18.77
C ASN A 213 -16.19 10.98 19.07
N LYS A 214 -16.55 10.18 18.06
CA LYS A 214 -17.36 8.95 18.16
C LYS A 214 -16.60 7.68 17.78
N LEU A 215 -15.27 7.73 17.71
CA LEU A 215 -14.45 6.56 17.40
C LEU A 215 -14.60 5.47 18.48
N SER A 216 -14.34 4.23 18.05
CA SER A 216 -14.23 3.11 18.98
C SER A 216 -13.11 3.33 19.99
N LYS A 217 -13.32 2.85 21.21
CA LYS A 217 -12.36 2.87 22.32
C LYS A 217 -11.76 1.50 22.59
N ASP A 218 -11.84 0.59 21.62
CA ASP A 218 -11.20 -0.72 21.72
C ASP A 218 -9.70 -0.54 22.04
N PRO A 219 -9.16 -1.21 23.07
CA PRO A 219 -7.79 -1.01 23.52
C PRO A 219 -6.76 -1.74 22.64
N THR A 220 -7.20 -2.55 21.68
CA THR A 220 -6.33 -3.39 20.84
C THR A 220 -5.45 -2.54 19.93
N THR A 221 -4.13 -2.60 20.17
CA THR A 221 -3.14 -1.91 19.33
C THR A 221 -2.67 -2.82 18.20
N ALA A 222 -2.24 -2.22 17.08
CA ALA A 222 -1.64 -2.98 15.99
C ALA A 222 -0.36 -3.70 16.43
N GLU A 223 0.47 -3.04 17.25
CA GLU A 223 1.69 -3.64 17.81
C GLU A 223 1.39 -4.93 18.61
N GLN A 224 0.32 -4.92 19.42
CA GLN A 224 -0.09 -6.11 20.18
C GLN A 224 -0.52 -7.24 19.22
N LEU A 225 -1.35 -6.92 18.22
CA LEU A 225 -1.80 -7.90 17.22
C LEU A 225 -0.63 -8.54 16.45
N VAL A 226 0.36 -7.74 16.07
CA VAL A 226 1.57 -8.24 15.39
C VAL A 226 2.41 -9.13 16.32
N LYS A 227 2.55 -8.77 17.60
CA LYS A 227 3.30 -9.58 18.58
C LYS A 227 2.62 -10.92 18.86
N ASP A 228 1.29 -10.94 18.90
CA ASP A 228 0.52 -12.15 19.18
C ASP A 228 0.50 -13.12 18.00
N ASN A 229 0.59 -12.59 16.77
CA ASN A 229 0.67 -13.38 15.54
C ASN A 229 1.76 -12.81 14.61
N PRO A 230 3.04 -13.14 14.86
CA PRO A 230 4.15 -12.65 14.05
C PRO A 230 4.25 -13.39 12.72
N ALA A 231 4.66 -12.69 11.66
CA ALA A 231 4.82 -13.28 10.35
C ALA A 231 6.14 -14.07 10.24
N ILE A 232 6.05 -15.34 9.81
CA ILE A 232 7.22 -16.21 9.62
C ILE A 232 7.43 -16.43 8.12
N PHE A 233 8.62 -16.05 7.63
CA PHE A 233 9.03 -16.38 6.26
C PHE A 233 9.41 -17.86 6.18
N THR A 234 8.74 -18.64 5.33
CA THR A 234 8.89 -20.11 5.29
C THR A 234 9.89 -20.60 4.24
N GLY A 235 10.12 -19.84 3.16
CA GLY A 235 10.95 -20.27 2.03
C GLY A 235 10.32 -21.45 1.28
N SER A 236 9.32 -21.19 0.46
CA SER A 236 8.60 -22.21 -0.33
C SER A 236 8.49 -21.80 -1.79
N GLU A 237 7.92 -22.67 -2.63
CA GLU A 237 7.62 -22.36 -4.03
C GLU A 237 6.17 -22.71 -4.37
N VAL A 238 5.60 -21.92 -5.28
CA VAL A 238 4.31 -22.19 -5.93
C VAL A 238 4.54 -22.09 -7.44
N ARG A 239 4.05 -23.08 -8.18
CA ARG A 239 4.15 -23.13 -9.65
C ARG A 239 2.77 -23.39 -10.22
N ILE A 240 2.35 -22.54 -11.15
CA ILE A 240 1.08 -22.67 -11.86
C ILE A 240 1.43 -22.83 -13.33
N GLU A 241 1.20 -24.03 -13.85
CA GLU A 241 1.48 -24.36 -15.25
C GLU A 241 0.29 -23.94 -16.11
N ASN A 242 0.58 -23.13 -17.14
CA ASN A 242 -0.41 -22.74 -18.14
C ASN A 242 0.27 -22.62 -19.51
N ASP A 243 0.22 -23.70 -20.28
CA ASP A 243 0.85 -23.81 -21.60
C ASP A 243 0.29 -22.83 -22.65
N ASN A 244 -0.85 -22.19 -22.37
CA ASN A 244 -1.46 -21.21 -23.26
C ASN A 244 -0.89 -19.79 -23.08
N MET A 245 -0.07 -19.56 -22.05
CA MET A 245 0.53 -18.25 -21.80
C MET A 245 1.78 -18.05 -22.68
N PRO A 246 1.91 -16.90 -23.38
CA PRO A 246 3.05 -16.65 -24.25
C PRO A 246 4.35 -16.36 -23.48
N LEU A 247 4.24 -15.87 -22.24
CA LEU A 247 5.34 -15.51 -21.36
C LEU A 247 5.18 -16.21 -20.02
N VAL A 248 6.30 -16.44 -19.36
CA VAL A 248 6.36 -16.88 -17.97
C VAL A 248 6.59 -15.68 -17.07
N TYR A 249 5.78 -15.59 -16.03
CA TYR A 249 5.84 -14.60 -14.96
C TYR A 249 6.37 -15.29 -13.72
N PHE A 250 7.46 -14.80 -13.15
CA PHE A 250 8.01 -15.38 -11.92
C PHE A 250 8.70 -14.33 -11.06
N ALA A 251 8.73 -14.60 -9.75
CA ALA A 251 9.42 -13.78 -8.78
C ALA A 251 10.20 -14.67 -7.81
N ILE A 252 11.37 -14.22 -7.42
CA ILE A 252 12.16 -14.83 -6.34
C ILE A 252 12.32 -13.78 -5.26
N ALA A 253 11.98 -14.13 -4.02
CA ALA A 253 12.12 -13.24 -2.88
C ALA A 253 12.84 -13.91 -1.72
N PHE A 254 13.57 -13.09 -0.98
CA PHE A 254 14.17 -13.41 0.29
C PHE A 254 13.42 -12.69 1.40
N LYS A 255 13.58 -13.16 2.65
CA LYS A 255 13.14 -12.40 3.82
C LYS A 255 13.80 -11.01 3.80
N GLY A 256 12.98 -9.98 3.70
CA GLY A 256 13.38 -8.59 3.82
C GLY A 256 13.50 -8.17 5.30
N ALA A 257 13.41 -6.86 5.54
CA ALA A 257 13.47 -6.29 6.88
C ALA A 257 12.16 -5.60 7.24
N SER A 258 11.92 -5.41 8.54
CA SER A 258 10.78 -4.60 8.99
C SER A 258 10.95 -3.13 8.64
N TRP A 259 9.89 -2.33 8.77
CA TRP A 259 9.94 -0.87 8.60
C TRP A 259 10.96 -0.17 9.52
N THR A 260 11.18 -0.71 10.72
CA THR A 260 12.02 -0.09 11.76
C THR A 260 13.40 -0.70 11.88
N ASP A 261 13.70 -1.75 11.12
CA ASP A 261 15.01 -2.40 11.11
C ASP A 261 16.06 -1.44 10.50
N PRO A 262 17.25 -1.26 11.14
CA PRO A 262 18.32 -0.45 10.56
C PRO A 262 18.80 -0.94 9.18
N ASN A 263 18.55 -2.21 8.84
CA ASN A 263 18.87 -2.79 7.53
C ASN A 263 17.85 -2.46 6.44
N SER A 264 16.71 -1.84 6.76
CA SER A 264 15.72 -1.40 5.76
C SER A 264 16.33 -0.45 4.71
N ILE A 265 17.17 0.50 5.14
CA ILE A 265 17.86 1.44 4.24
C ILE A 265 18.92 0.74 3.37
N PRO A 266 19.84 -0.09 3.91
CA PRO A 266 20.69 -0.96 3.09
C PRO A 266 19.92 -1.80 2.06
N LEU A 267 18.76 -2.36 2.39
CA LEU A 267 17.94 -3.12 1.43
C LEU A 267 17.38 -2.24 0.31
N MET A 268 17.03 -0.97 0.56
CA MET A 268 16.68 -0.02 -0.52
C MET A 268 17.86 0.22 -1.48
N VAL A 269 19.09 0.27 -0.96
CA VAL A 269 20.30 0.39 -1.79
C VAL A 269 20.52 -0.89 -2.60
N ILE A 270 20.33 -2.07 -2.01
CA ILE A 270 20.41 -3.36 -2.71
C ILE A 270 19.34 -3.45 -3.81
N GLN A 271 18.10 -3.05 -3.54
CA GLN A 271 17.05 -2.93 -4.56
C GLN A 271 17.51 -2.03 -5.72
N SER A 272 18.13 -0.89 -5.43
CA SER A 272 18.67 0.00 -6.46
C SER A 272 19.87 -0.58 -7.22
N LEU A 273 20.65 -1.49 -6.62
CA LEU A 273 21.74 -2.21 -7.29
C LEU A 273 21.19 -3.27 -8.25
N LEU A 274 20.15 -4.00 -7.82
CA LEU A 274 19.45 -4.99 -8.63
C LEU A 274 18.64 -4.37 -9.77
N GLY A 275 18.10 -3.17 -9.55
CA GLY A 275 17.56 -2.31 -10.60
C GLY A 275 16.25 -2.81 -11.22
N THR A 276 15.90 -2.16 -12.32
CA THR A 276 14.72 -2.45 -13.14
C THR A 276 15.12 -2.38 -14.60
N TRP A 277 14.57 -3.24 -15.44
CA TRP A 277 14.84 -3.24 -16.87
C TRP A 277 13.59 -3.64 -17.65
N ASN A 278 13.34 -2.95 -18.76
CA ASN A 278 12.24 -3.26 -19.68
C ASN A 278 12.76 -3.26 -21.12
N LYS A 279 12.39 -4.28 -21.88
CA LYS A 279 12.73 -4.35 -23.30
C LYS A 279 12.08 -3.19 -24.05
N GLY A 280 12.87 -2.54 -24.91
CA GLY A 280 12.44 -1.36 -25.65
C GLY A 280 12.60 -0.03 -24.92
N GLN A 281 12.94 -0.03 -23.63
CA GLN A 281 13.27 1.21 -22.90
C GLN A 281 14.76 1.54 -23.04
N ALA A 282 15.07 2.60 -23.80
CA ALA A 282 16.45 3.06 -23.99
C ALA A 282 17.08 3.51 -22.66
N GLY A 283 18.37 3.18 -22.43
CA GLY A 283 19.13 3.60 -21.25
C GLY A 283 18.83 2.82 -19.96
N SER A 284 17.97 1.79 -20.01
CA SER A 284 17.52 1.01 -18.84
C SER A 284 18.63 0.16 -18.18
N CYS A 285 19.79 -0.02 -18.82
CA CYS A 285 20.89 -0.86 -18.34
C CYS A 285 22.00 -0.09 -17.58
N SER A 286 21.99 1.25 -17.58
CA SER A 286 23.16 2.03 -17.16
C SER A 286 23.47 1.88 -15.67
N GLY A 287 24.55 1.13 -15.39
CA GLY A 287 25.11 0.95 -14.06
C GLY A 287 24.43 -0.12 -13.19
N CYS A 288 23.66 -1.04 -13.79
CA CYS A 288 23.16 -2.24 -13.13
C CYS A 288 23.64 -3.47 -13.90
N GLU A 289 24.49 -4.28 -13.28
CA GLU A 289 25.10 -5.45 -13.93
C GLU A 289 24.06 -6.48 -14.36
N LEU A 290 23.08 -6.76 -13.49
CA LEU A 290 22.01 -7.71 -13.82
C LEU A 290 21.19 -7.24 -15.03
N ALA A 291 20.76 -5.98 -15.06
CA ALA A 291 20.04 -5.41 -16.19
C ALA A 291 20.88 -5.46 -17.49
N TYR A 292 22.18 -5.19 -17.41
CA TYR A 292 23.09 -5.28 -18.54
C TYR A 292 23.16 -6.69 -19.12
N ARG A 293 23.36 -7.71 -18.26
CA ARG A 293 23.43 -9.12 -18.65
C ARG A 293 22.10 -9.63 -19.21
N VAL A 294 20.98 -9.28 -18.59
CA VAL A 294 19.64 -9.62 -19.08
C VAL A 294 19.38 -9.00 -20.46
N SER A 295 19.83 -7.77 -20.68
CA SER A 295 19.66 -7.04 -21.95
C SER A 295 20.52 -7.59 -23.09
N ILE A 296 21.81 -7.80 -22.86
CA ILE A 296 22.75 -8.20 -23.92
C ILE A 296 22.44 -9.61 -24.45
N ASP A 297 22.05 -10.51 -23.56
CA ASP A 297 21.70 -11.90 -23.89
C ASP A 297 20.19 -12.06 -24.22
N ASN A 298 19.42 -10.96 -24.15
CA ASN A 298 17.97 -10.91 -24.40
C ASN A 298 17.21 -12.03 -23.65
N LEU A 299 17.40 -12.07 -22.33
CA LEU A 299 16.94 -13.15 -21.45
C LEU A 299 15.53 -12.95 -20.88
N ALA A 300 15.07 -11.71 -20.81
CA ALA A 300 13.75 -11.34 -20.28
C ALA A 300 13.06 -10.31 -21.17
N GLU A 301 11.77 -10.10 -20.96
CA GLU A 301 11.01 -8.98 -21.50
C GLU A 301 10.93 -7.82 -20.47
N GLN A 302 10.83 -8.15 -19.18
CA GLN A 302 10.86 -7.21 -18.06
C GLN A 302 11.59 -7.82 -16.84
N MET A 303 12.20 -6.95 -16.05
CA MET A 303 12.82 -7.22 -14.76
C MET A 303 12.52 -6.07 -13.80
N MET A 304 12.14 -6.38 -12.56
CA MET A 304 11.93 -5.37 -11.53
C MET A 304 12.37 -5.88 -10.16
N ALA A 305 13.37 -5.25 -9.56
CA ALA A 305 13.68 -5.45 -8.15
C ALA A 305 12.67 -4.73 -7.25
N PHE A 306 12.14 -5.46 -6.26
CA PHE A 306 11.18 -4.95 -5.29
C PHE A 306 11.70 -5.13 -3.86
N ASN A 307 11.32 -4.21 -2.98
CA ASN A 307 11.61 -4.24 -1.56
C ASN A 307 10.36 -3.79 -0.80
N THR A 308 9.67 -4.76 -0.21
CA THR A 308 8.42 -4.55 0.54
C THR A 308 8.72 -4.75 2.02
N ASN A 309 8.41 -3.75 2.84
CA ASN A 309 8.59 -3.81 4.28
C ASN A 309 7.22 -3.94 4.95
N TYR A 310 7.16 -4.72 6.01
CA TYR A 310 6.01 -4.87 6.91
C TYR A 310 6.44 -4.59 8.35
N TRP A 311 5.51 -4.64 9.30
CA TRP A 311 5.80 -4.28 10.70
C TRP A 311 6.94 -5.09 11.33
N ASP A 312 7.02 -6.39 11.06
CA ASP A 312 7.94 -7.36 11.69
C ASP A 312 8.76 -8.19 10.69
N THR A 313 8.54 -8.00 9.39
CA THR A 313 9.19 -8.75 8.31
C THR A 313 9.19 -7.93 7.01
N GLY A 314 9.63 -8.53 5.90
CA GLY A 314 9.54 -7.94 4.57
C GLY A 314 9.86 -8.95 3.48
N LEU A 315 9.86 -8.50 2.23
CA LEU A 315 10.30 -9.23 1.05
C LEU A 315 11.26 -8.36 0.25
N LEU A 316 12.46 -8.87 -0.03
CA LEU A 316 13.36 -8.31 -1.04
C LEU A 316 13.48 -9.33 -2.16
N GLY A 317 13.22 -8.92 -3.40
CA GLY A 317 13.23 -9.86 -4.51
C GLY A 317 13.32 -9.22 -5.87
N ILE A 318 13.19 -10.07 -6.89
CA ILE A 318 13.22 -9.66 -8.29
C ILE A 318 12.10 -10.39 -9.02
N TYR A 319 11.30 -9.61 -9.73
CA TYR A 319 10.24 -10.04 -10.64
C TYR A 319 10.76 -10.05 -12.07
N PHE A 320 10.32 -11.03 -12.85
CA PHE A 320 10.65 -11.17 -14.26
C PHE A 320 9.44 -11.58 -15.10
N THR A 321 9.42 -11.11 -16.35
CA THR A 321 8.67 -11.74 -17.44
C THR A 321 9.64 -12.20 -18.51
N ALA A 322 9.51 -13.44 -18.99
CA ALA A 322 10.45 -14.00 -19.95
C ALA A 322 9.81 -15.07 -20.85
N MET A 323 10.44 -15.35 -21.98
CA MET A 323 10.08 -16.49 -22.82
C MET A 323 10.43 -17.81 -22.10
N PRO A 324 9.61 -18.87 -22.20
CA PRO A 324 9.89 -20.16 -21.56
C PRO A 324 11.28 -20.72 -21.89
N THR A 325 11.74 -20.50 -23.12
CA THR A 325 13.04 -20.97 -23.62
C THR A 325 14.25 -20.28 -22.99
N ARG A 326 14.06 -19.19 -22.23
CA ARG A 326 15.14 -18.39 -21.61
C ARG A 326 15.28 -18.61 -20.11
N LEU A 327 14.35 -19.33 -19.47
CA LEU A 327 14.29 -19.43 -18.01
C LEU A 327 15.54 -20.03 -17.38
N GLN A 328 16.13 -21.06 -18.01
CA GLN A 328 17.35 -21.69 -17.49
C GLN A 328 18.50 -20.69 -17.46
N ASP A 329 18.81 -20.05 -18.59
CA ASP A 329 19.90 -19.08 -18.68
C ASP A 329 19.65 -17.87 -17.77
N LEU A 330 18.42 -17.36 -17.74
CA LEU A 330 18.02 -16.26 -16.87
C LEU A 330 18.24 -16.59 -15.39
N SER A 331 17.81 -17.77 -14.94
CA SER A 331 18.00 -18.19 -13.54
C SER A 331 19.47 -18.27 -13.12
N VAL A 332 20.35 -18.72 -14.04
CA VAL A 332 21.80 -18.78 -13.81
C VAL A 332 22.37 -17.37 -13.64
N VAL A 333 22.02 -16.45 -14.54
CA VAL A 333 22.48 -15.04 -14.48
C VAL A 333 22.01 -14.37 -13.19
N VAL A 334 20.73 -14.52 -12.83
CA VAL A 334 20.16 -13.96 -11.60
C VAL A 334 20.90 -14.45 -10.36
N MET A 335 21.11 -15.76 -10.23
CA MET A 335 21.78 -16.33 -9.07
C MET A 335 23.28 -15.97 -9.02
N GLN A 336 23.93 -15.80 -10.16
CA GLN A 336 25.31 -15.31 -10.23
C GLN A 336 25.41 -13.86 -9.72
N GLU A 337 24.52 -12.97 -10.15
CA GLU A 337 24.53 -11.57 -9.71
C GLU A 337 24.19 -11.44 -8.23
N LEU A 338 23.23 -12.21 -7.72
CA LEU A 338 22.92 -12.24 -6.29
C LEU A 338 24.15 -12.67 -5.45
N ARG A 339 24.90 -13.68 -5.91
CA ARG A 339 26.15 -14.11 -5.25
C ARG A 339 27.26 -13.07 -5.36
N ARG A 340 27.38 -12.38 -6.51
CA ARG A 340 28.36 -11.32 -6.72
C ARG A 340 28.07 -10.14 -5.79
N LEU A 341 26.83 -9.67 -5.69
CA LEU A 341 26.46 -8.57 -4.79
C LEU A 341 26.77 -8.90 -3.32
N ALA A 342 26.63 -10.16 -2.91
CA ALA A 342 26.95 -10.60 -1.55
C ALA A 342 28.45 -10.64 -1.22
N SER A 343 29.34 -10.64 -2.23
CA SER A 343 30.78 -10.90 -2.02
C SER A 343 31.73 -9.89 -2.66
N GLN A 344 31.31 -9.20 -3.74
CA GLN A 344 32.16 -8.45 -4.66
C GLN A 344 31.46 -7.19 -5.19
N VAL A 345 30.60 -6.55 -4.39
CA VAL A 345 30.04 -5.24 -4.74
C VAL A 345 31.12 -4.16 -4.61
N SER A 346 31.26 -3.31 -5.64
CA SER A 346 32.22 -2.20 -5.62
C SER A 346 31.68 -0.97 -4.90
N GLU A 347 32.58 -0.12 -4.38
CA GLU A 347 32.21 1.14 -3.75
C GLU A 347 31.50 2.10 -4.73
N GLU A 348 31.94 2.12 -6.00
CA GLU A 348 31.32 2.94 -7.05
C GLU A 348 29.86 2.55 -7.33
N GLU A 349 29.57 1.23 -7.36
CA GLU A 349 28.20 0.73 -7.48
C GLU A 349 27.33 1.18 -6.30
N VAL A 350 27.85 1.07 -5.08
CA VAL A 350 27.14 1.48 -3.86
C VAL A 350 26.87 2.99 -3.85
N ILE A 351 27.85 3.82 -4.18
CA ILE A 351 27.69 5.28 -4.25
C ILE A 351 26.61 5.65 -5.29
N ARG A 352 26.64 5.02 -6.47
CA ARG A 352 25.64 5.24 -7.51
C ARG A 352 24.24 4.84 -7.03
N ALA A 353 24.10 3.67 -6.41
CA ALA A 353 22.82 3.20 -5.87
C ALA A 353 22.29 4.12 -4.76
N ARG A 354 23.15 4.54 -3.82
CA ARG A 354 22.79 5.51 -2.78
C ARG A 354 22.30 6.83 -3.36
N ASN A 355 22.98 7.34 -4.39
CA ASN A 355 22.56 8.57 -5.05
C ASN A 355 21.20 8.40 -5.74
N LYS A 356 20.96 7.26 -6.42
CA LYS A 356 19.65 6.95 -7.02
C LYS A 356 18.55 6.89 -5.96
N VAL A 357 18.77 6.22 -4.82
CA VAL A 357 17.82 6.17 -3.70
C VAL A 357 17.55 7.57 -3.14
N SER A 358 18.60 8.35 -2.88
CA SER A 358 18.46 9.71 -2.35
C SER A 358 17.66 10.61 -3.30
N THR A 359 17.91 10.54 -4.61
CA THR A 359 17.15 11.31 -5.60
C THR A 359 15.70 10.84 -5.66
N ARG A 360 15.44 9.53 -5.63
CA ARG A 360 14.07 8.98 -5.64
C ARG A 360 13.27 9.44 -4.42
N LEU A 361 13.86 9.41 -3.23
CA LEU A 361 13.20 9.85 -1.99
C LEU A 361 12.93 11.37 -1.95
N GLN A 362 13.68 12.17 -2.70
CA GLN A 362 13.51 13.62 -2.76
C GLN A 362 12.59 14.08 -3.91
N ASN A 363 12.47 13.27 -4.97
CA ASN A 363 11.60 13.58 -6.09
C ASN A 363 10.14 13.29 -5.72
N ILE A 364 9.44 14.32 -5.26
CA ILE A 364 7.97 14.34 -5.09
C ILE A 364 7.32 14.59 -6.46
N SER A 365 7.56 13.72 -7.43
CA SER A 365 6.79 13.66 -8.68
C SER A 365 6.18 12.28 -8.76
N GLY A 366 4.84 12.23 -8.66
CA GLY A 366 4.03 11.05 -8.40
C GLY A 366 4.27 9.85 -9.33
N GLY A 367 4.03 8.69 -8.73
CA GLY A 367 4.13 7.36 -9.33
C GLY A 367 4.44 6.36 -8.23
N MET A 368 3.44 6.11 -7.37
CA MET A 368 3.27 4.75 -6.85
C MET A 368 2.79 3.88 -8.00
#